data_AF-A0A4R2BRR7-F1
#
_entry.id   AF-A0A4R2BRR7-F1
#
_cell.length_a   1.000
_cell.length_b   1.000
_cell.length_c   1.000
_cell.angle_alpha   90.00
_cell.angle_beta   90.00
_cell.angle_gamma   90.00
#
_symmetry.space_group_name_H-M   'P 1'
#
loop_
_entity.id
_entity.type
_entity.pdbx_description
1 polymer ?
#
loop_
_entity_poly.entity_id
_entity_poly.type
_entity_poly.pdbx_seq_one_letter_code
_entity_poly.pdbx_strand_id
1 'polypeptide(L)' 'MTAGLDFGLSMVAELRDQIYAECSQLMSEYDPHPPFNAGSMKTAPIDVKQAMVELAAGFTKQAEALATSFTR' A
#
# COMPACT_ATOMS: atom_id res chain seq x y z
N MET A 1 -3.40 -3.26 -1.41
CA MET A 1 -2.46 -2.90 -0.34
C MET A 1 -1.28 -3.85 -0.43
N THR A 2 -0.11 -3.38 -0.88
CA THR A 2 1.13 -4.17 -1.03
C THR A 2 2.36 -3.45 -0.49
N ALA A 3 2.28 -2.13 -0.25
CA ALA A 3 3.38 -1.28 0.21
C ALA A 3 4.08 -1.78 1.49
N GLY A 4 3.43 -2.60 2.31
CA GLY A 4 4.05 -3.22 3.48
C GLY A 4 5.18 -4.20 3.14
N LEU A 5 5.12 -4.87 1.98
CA LEU A 5 6.19 -5.76 1.52
C LEU A 5 7.42 -4.96 1.06
N ASP A 6 7.20 -3.91 0.27
CA ASP A 6 8.27 -3.01 -0.17
C ASP A 6 8.94 -2.30 1.02
N PHE A 7 8.13 -1.85 1.98
CA PHE A 7 8.62 -1.29 3.24
C PHE A 7 9.40 -2.33 4.06
N GLY A 8 8.88 -3.56 4.17
CA GLY A 8 9.56 -4.65 4.89
C GLY A 8 10.94 -4.97 4.30
N LEU A 9 11.05 -5.06 2.98
CA LEU A 9 12.34 -5.26 2.31
C LEU A 9 13.30 -4.08 2.55
N SER A 10 12.79 -2.85 2.51
CA SER A 10 13.57 -1.66 2.82
C SER A 10 14.09 -1.68 4.26
N MET A 11 13.26 -2.11 5.21
CA MET A 11 13.67 -2.31 6.60
C MET A 11 14.73 -3.40 6.76
N VAL A 12 14.61 -4.52 6.04
CA VAL A 12 15.62 -5.59 6.08
C VAL A 12 16.97 -5.08 5.58
N ALA A 13 16.97 -4.27 4.51
CA ALA A 13 18.18 -3.66 3.98
C ALA A 13 18.83 -2.71 4.99
N GLU A 14 18.04 -1.88 5.67
CA GLU A 14 18.52 -0.95 6.70
C GLU A 14 19.06 -1.66 7.95
N LEU A 15 18.39 -2.73 8.39
CA LEU A 15 18.74 -3.44 9.62
C LEU A 15 19.86 -4.47 9.45
N ARG A 16 20.11 -4.93 8.22
CA ARG A 16 21.12 -5.93 7.88
C ARG A 16 22.07 -5.38 6.83
N ASP A 17 21.75 -5.61 5.57
CA ASP A 17 22.41 -5.06 4.39
C ASP A 17 21.55 -5.36 3.14
N GLN A 18 21.95 -4.80 2.00
CA GLN A 18 21.26 -4.98 0.73
C GLN A 18 21.22 -6.44 0.27
N ILE A 19 22.30 -7.20 0.41
CA ILE A 19 22.37 -8.60 -0.05
C ILE A 19 21.38 -9.46 0.72
N TYR A 20 21.25 -9.26 2.03
CA TYR A 20 20.28 -9.97 2.86
C TYR A 20 18.83 -9.64 2.44
N ALA A 21 18.56 -8.39 2.10
CA ALA A 21 17.25 -7.99 1.58
C ALA A 21 16.95 -8.64 0.22
N GLU A 22 17.92 -8.66 -0.70
CA GLU A 22 17.80 -9.34 -2.00
C GLU A 22 17.63 -10.86 -1.85
N CYS A 23 18.35 -11.50 -0.91
CA CYS A 23 18.12 -12.90 -0.57
C CYS A 23 16.70 -13.14 -0.05
N SER A 24 16.18 -12.24 0.78
CA SER A 24 14.82 -12.33 1.30
C SER A 24 13.79 -12.17 0.19
N GLN A 25 14.01 -11.20 -0.71
CA GLN A 25 13.18 -10.99 -1.90
C GLN A 25 13.15 -12.26 -2.76
N LEU A 26 14.32 -12.85 -3.07
CA LEU A 26 14.43 -14.08 -3.85
C LEU A 26 13.79 -15.29 -3.16
N MET A 27 14.03 -15.47 -1.85
CA MET A 27 13.46 -16.58 -1.07
C MET A 27 11.93 -16.56 -1.08
N SER A 28 11.34 -15.36 -1.11
CA SER A 28 9.89 -15.18 -1.21
C SER A 28 9.34 -15.16 -2.63
N GLU A 29 10.21 -15.23 -3.65
CA GLU A 29 9.88 -15.01 -5.06
C GLU A 29 9.06 -13.71 -5.26
N TYR A 30 9.43 -12.64 -4.54
CA TYR A 30 8.72 -11.36 -4.61
C TYR A 30 9.07 -10.60 -5.89
N ASP A 31 8.34 -10.96 -6.95
CA ASP A 31 8.39 -10.40 -8.30
C ASP A 31 6.97 -10.09 -8.82
N PRO A 32 6.33 -9.03 -8.30
CA PRO A 32 4.91 -8.79 -8.55
C PRO A 32 4.64 -8.40 -10.01
N HIS A 33 3.75 -9.16 -10.65
CA HIS A 33 3.23 -8.91 -12.01
C HIS A 33 1.71 -8.72 -12.00
N PRO A 34 1.20 -7.54 -11.61
CA PRO A 34 -0.24 -7.32 -11.52
C PRO A 34 -0.91 -7.45 -12.90
N PRO A 35 -2.02 -8.21 -13.03
CA PRO A 35 -2.73 -8.36 -14.30
C PRO A 35 -3.53 -7.11 -14.71
N PHE A 36 -3.67 -6.11 -13.82
CA PHE A 36 -4.42 -4.88 -14.05
C PHE A 36 -3.62 -3.64 -13.61
N ASN A 37 -3.71 -2.56 -14.39
CA ASN A 37 -3.08 -1.27 -14.06
C ASN A 37 -3.99 -0.36 -13.20
N ALA A 38 -4.51 -0.89 -12.08
CA ALA A 38 -5.41 -0.18 -11.19
C ALA A 38 -4.86 0.00 -9.75
N GLY A 39 -3.56 -0.23 -9.55
CA GLY A 39 -2.92 -0.17 -8.24
C GLY A 39 -2.74 1.24 -7.65
N SER A 40 -3.06 2.31 -8.39
CA SER A 40 -2.92 3.69 -7.93
C SER A 40 -4.04 4.60 -8.44
N MET A 41 -4.35 5.68 -7.70
CA MET A 41 -5.32 6.70 -8.15
C MET A 41 -4.90 7.42 -9.44
N LYS A 42 -3.60 7.40 -9.77
CA LYS A 42 -3.06 8.01 -10.99
C LYS A 42 -3.34 7.15 -12.22
N THR A 43 -3.32 5.83 -12.09
CA THR A 43 -3.42 4.89 -13.21
C THR A 43 -4.76 4.17 -13.32
N ALA A 44 -5.51 4.04 -12.23
CA ALA A 44 -6.79 3.34 -12.23
C ALA A 44 -7.84 4.03 -13.14
N PRO A 45 -8.70 3.23 -13.83
CA PRO A 45 -9.83 3.75 -14.60
C PRO A 45 -10.76 4.62 -13.76
N ILE A 46 -11.45 5.57 -14.40
CA ILE A 46 -12.31 6.54 -13.71
C ILE A 46 -13.43 5.85 -12.92
N ASP A 47 -14.09 4.85 -13.50
CA ASP A 47 -15.19 4.11 -12.87
C ASP A 47 -14.71 3.33 -11.63
N VAL A 48 -13.52 2.73 -11.69
CA VAL A 48 -12.91 2.01 -10.56
C VAL A 48 -12.58 2.99 -9.43
N LYS A 49 -12.06 4.17 -9.75
CA LYS A 49 -11.78 5.21 -8.75
C LYS A 49 -13.05 5.70 -8.07
N GLN A 50 -14.10 5.96 -8.84
CA GLN A 50 -15.40 6.42 -8.32
C GLN A 50 -16.01 5.36 -7.40
N ALA A 51 -16.08 4.10 -7.85
CA ALA A 51 -16.59 3.00 -7.04
C ALA A 51 -15.81 2.83 -5.73
N MET A 52 -14.47 2.96 -5.77
CA MET A 52 -13.64 2.87 -4.57
C MET A 52 -13.85 4.04 -3.60
N VAL A 53 -14.02 5.26 -4.11
CA VAL A 53 -14.33 6.45 -3.29
C VAL A 53 -15.68 6.28 -2.59
N GLU A 54 -16.70 5.82 -3.31
CA GLU A 54 -18.03 5.54 -2.73
C GLU A 54 -17.96 4.45 -1.67
N LEU A 55 -17.28 3.34 -1.96
CA LEU A 55 -17.08 2.23 -1.04
C LEU A 55 -16.37 2.67 0.25
N ALA A 56 -15.35 3.53 0.14
CA ALA A 56 -14.58 4.02 1.27
C ALA A 56 -15.23 5.18 2.03
N ALA A 57 -16.30 5.80 1.50
CA ALA A 57 -16.86 7.04 2.05
C ALA A 57 -17.23 6.95 3.53
N GLY A 58 -17.78 5.81 3.97
CA GLY A 58 -18.11 5.58 5.39
C GLY A 58 -16.87 5.55 6.28
N PHE A 59 -15.82 4.85 5.84
CA PHE A 59 -14.54 4.78 6.55
C PHE A 59 -13.86 6.16 6.63
N THR A 60 -13.81 6.90 5.51
CA THR A 60 -13.22 8.24 5.46
C THR A 60 -13.90 9.19 6.46
N LYS A 61 -15.23 9.22 6.50
CA LYS A 61 -15.98 10.06 7.46
C LYS A 61 -15.66 9.70 8.92
N GLN A 62 -15.56 8.41 9.23
CA GLN A 62 -15.21 7.96 10.59
C GLN A 62 -13.76 8.33 10.96
N ALA A 63 -12.82 8.17 10.03
CA ALA A 63 -11.43 8.53 10.24
C ALA A 63 -11.26 10.05 10.46
N GLU A 64 -11.96 10.89 9.70
CA GLU A 64 -11.98 12.35 9.88
C GLU A 64 -12.57 12.76 11.24
N ALA A 65 -13.69 12.13 11.64
CA ALA A 65 -14.30 12.37 12.94
C ALA A 65 -13.35 11.99 14.09
N LEU A 66 -12.67 10.85 13.97
CA LEU A 66 -11.68 10.40 14.94
C LEU A 66 -10.48 11.37 15.02
N ALA A 67 -9.91 11.75 13.88
CA ALA A 67 -8.80 12.70 13.83
C ALA A 67 -9.15 14.03 14.51
N THR A 68 -10.38 14.52 14.31
CA THR A 68 -10.86 15.76 14.94
C THR A 68 -11.09 15.60 16.45
N SER A 69 -11.44 14.39 16.92
CA SER A 69 -11.70 14.13 18.34
C SER A 69 -10.46 14.22 19.24
N PHE A 70 -9.25 14.10 18.66
CA PHE A 70 -7.98 14.18 19.39
C PHE A 70 -7.33 15.58 19.37
N THR A 71 -7.89 16.55 18.64
CA THR A 71 -7.39 17.93 18.58
C THR A 71 -7.99 18.82 19.68
N ARG A 72 -8.40 18.23 20.81
CA ARG A 72 -8.94 18.92 22.00
C ARG A 72 -8.30 18.35 23.26
#